data_AF-A0A365R2T8-F1
#
_entry.id   AF-A0A365R2T8-F1
#
_cell.length_a   1.000
_cell.length_b   1.000
_cell.length_c   1.000
_cell.angle_alpha   90.00
_cell.angle_beta   90.00
_cell.angle_gamma   90.00
#
_symmetry.space_group_name_H-M   'P 1'
#
loop_
_entity.id
_entity.type
_entity.pdbx_description
1 polymer ?
#
loop_
_entity_poly.entity_id
_entity_poly.type
_entity_poly.pdbx_seq_one_letter_code
_entity_poly.pdbx_strand_id
1 'polypeptide(L)'
;MSPPLRLIETSPTPPASADVVVIGGGIIGVFTAYYLARRGVSVALVEKGRIGAEQSSRNWGWCRQQNRDERELPMASKSIDLWERFAAESGEDTGFHRCGLLYLSNDEAELSRWASWGEFAKTAGVTTYMLDRKQATERGHATGRTWKGGVFSPTDGTADPEKAAPAVAAALMKLGGSVHQHCAARGIELEGGRVGGVVTEAGVIKTRTVVLAGGAWASSFCRQLGIRFPQASIRQSILSVSPVEHPLPDAMYTSGVSVTRRSDGRYALAISGRARVDVTPQFLRFAPQFLPMFAKRWRNLLPGWLEGVRGGHETLKRWQLDEPTPMEAVRILDPKPDMPTVNETYRRAAELFPELRDAKITHAWAGFVDSTPDGVPGIGEVPGVPGLILAAGFSGHGFGIGPGAGHLIADLATGAQPLVDPVPYRPERFSDSAWGKVADF
;
A
#
# COMPACT_ATOMS: atom_id res chain seq x y z
N MET A 1 -9.48 16.07 -8.04
CA MET A 1 -10.56 15.07 -8.23
C MET A 1 -10.03 13.76 -7.68
N SER A 2 -10.83 13.00 -6.94
CA SER A 2 -10.43 11.68 -6.42
C SER A 2 -9.99 10.77 -7.58
N PRO A 3 -9.11 9.78 -7.35
CA PRO A 3 -8.72 8.87 -8.42
C PRO A 3 -9.94 8.06 -8.89
N PRO A 4 -9.93 7.58 -10.15
CA PRO A 4 -10.89 6.60 -10.60
C PRO A 4 -10.89 5.35 -9.71
N LEU A 5 -12.06 4.72 -9.55
CA LEU A 5 -12.23 3.50 -8.78
C LEU A 5 -13.35 2.64 -9.40
N ARG A 6 -13.06 1.37 -9.70
CA ARG A 6 -14.07 0.38 -10.09
C ARG A 6 -14.98 0.12 -8.90
N LEU A 7 -16.28 0.31 -9.11
CA LEU A 7 -17.29 -0.01 -8.11
C LEU A 7 -17.68 -1.48 -8.20
N ILE A 8 -18.01 -2.07 -7.05
CA ILE A 8 -18.58 -3.41 -6.92
C ILE A 8 -19.84 -3.34 -6.06
N GLU A 9 -20.73 -4.30 -6.28
CA GLU A 9 -21.87 -4.52 -5.40
C GLU A 9 -21.41 -5.12 -4.08
N THR A 10 -22.09 -4.73 -3.00
CA THR A 10 -21.83 -5.24 -1.65
C THR A 10 -22.69 -6.48 -1.40
N SER A 11 -22.22 -7.37 -0.53
CA SER A 11 -23.11 -8.36 0.09
C SER A 11 -24.21 -7.63 0.89
N PRO A 12 -25.45 -8.16 0.95
CA PRO A 12 -26.61 -7.41 1.41
C PRO A 12 -26.57 -7.09 2.90
N THR A 13 -26.22 -8.06 3.75
CA THR A 13 -26.21 -7.91 5.21
C THR A 13 -25.00 -8.61 5.82
N PRO A 14 -24.31 -8.00 6.80
CA PRO A 14 -23.30 -8.68 7.59
C PRO A 14 -23.82 -9.99 8.21
N PRO A 15 -23.04 -11.09 8.17
CA PRO A 15 -23.44 -12.34 8.79
C PRO A 15 -23.42 -12.21 10.32
N ALA A 16 -24.22 -13.02 11.02
CA ALA A 16 -24.19 -13.07 12.48
C ALA A 16 -22.86 -13.63 13.04
N SER A 17 -22.14 -14.44 12.25
CA SER A 17 -20.85 -15.01 12.62
C SER A 17 -19.99 -15.33 11.38
N ALA A 18 -18.68 -15.35 11.57
CA ALA A 18 -17.70 -15.84 10.59
C ALA A 18 -16.48 -16.43 11.31
N ASP A 19 -15.77 -17.38 10.67
CA ASP A 19 -14.52 -17.92 11.21
C ASP A 19 -13.47 -16.82 11.36
N VAL A 20 -13.38 -15.93 10.37
CA VAL A 20 -12.50 -14.75 10.39
C VAL A 20 -13.25 -13.51 9.94
N VAL A 21 -13.10 -12.41 10.69
CA VAL A 21 -13.51 -11.07 10.23
C VAL A 21 -12.27 -10.27 9.82
N VAL A 22 -12.28 -9.72 8.60
CA VAL A 22 -11.21 -8.85 8.10
C VAL A 22 -11.72 -7.41 8.10
N ILE A 23 -11.02 -6.53 8.83
CA ILE A 23 -11.33 -5.11 8.95
C ILE A 23 -10.44 -4.32 7.99
N GLY A 24 -11.04 -3.71 6.96
CA GLY A 24 -10.37 -2.86 5.98
C GLY A 24 -10.35 -3.47 4.58
N GLY A 25 -11.02 -2.82 3.64
CA GLY A 25 -11.16 -3.23 2.23
C GLY A 25 -10.05 -2.77 1.31
N GLY A 26 -8.85 -2.50 1.85
CA GLY A 26 -7.66 -2.22 1.07
C GLY A 26 -7.06 -3.49 0.45
N ILE A 27 -5.99 -3.33 -0.35
CA ILE A 27 -5.34 -4.42 -1.08
C ILE A 27 -4.88 -5.57 -0.17
N ILE A 28 -4.42 -5.25 1.05
CA ILE A 28 -4.02 -6.25 2.05
C ILE A 28 -5.24 -7.04 2.51
N GLY A 29 -6.30 -6.36 2.95
CA GLY A 29 -7.50 -7.00 3.47
C GLY A 29 -8.22 -7.87 2.44
N VAL A 30 -8.37 -7.39 1.19
CA VAL A 30 -9.02 -8.17 0.14
C VAL A 30 -8.23 -9.44 -0.23
N PHE A 31 -6.89 -9.37 -0.32
CA PHE A 31 -6.08 -10.56 -0.59
C PHE A 31 -6.08 -11.53 0.60
N THR A 32 -6.00 -11.03 1.84
CA THR A 32 -6.15 -11.88 3.03
C THR A 32 -7.46 -12.63 3.00
N ALA A 33 -8.58 -11.91 2.81
CA ALA A 33 -9.90 -12.50 2.75
C ALA A 33 -10.02 -13.52 1.60
N TYR A 34 -9.50 -13.19 0.42
CA TYR A 34 -9.46 -14.10 -0.74
C TYR A 34 -8.71 -15.39 -0.44
N TYR A 35 -7.51 -15.33 0.15
CA TYR A 35 -6.72 -16.52 0.47
C TYR A 35 -7.31 -17.33 1.61
N LEU A 36 -8.02 -16.71 2.56
CA LEU A 36 -8.79 -17.41 3.57
C LEU A 36 -9.98 -18.16 2.95
N ALA A 37 -10.78 -17.50 2.10
CA ALA A 37 -11.91 -18.13 1.41
C ALA A 37 -11.47 -19.28 0.48
N ARG A 38 -10.32 -19.13 -0.20
CA ARG A 38 -9.65 -20.19 -0.97
C ARG A 38 -9.36 -21.46 -0.15
N ARG A 39 -9.23 -21.34 1.18
CA ARG A 39 -8.99 -22.45 2.12
C ARG A 39 -10.27 -22.99 2.73
N GLY A 40 -11.44 -22.53 2.28
CA GLY A 40 -12.74 -22.91 2.83
C GLY A 40 -13.08 -22.25 4.17
N VAL A 41 -12.32 -21.22 4.58
CA VAL A 41 -12.62 -20.44 5.80
C VAL A 41 -13.77 -19.49 5.50
N SER A 42 -14.78 -19.42 6.36
CA SER A 42 -15.84 -18.42 6.22
C SER A 42 -15.33 -17.04 6.62
N VAL A 43 -15.47 -16.06 5.71
CA VAL A 43 -14.89 -14.71 5.89
C VAL A 43 -15.94 -13.62 5.72
N ALA A 44 -15.92 -12.65 6.64
CA ALA A 44 -16.60 -11.38 6.46
C ALA A 44 -15.57 -10.24 6.37
N LEU A 45 -15.50 -9.56 5.22
CA LEU A 45 -14.70 -8.37 5.00
C LEU A 45 -15.58 -7.13 5.25
N VAL A 46 -15.21 -6.29 6.20
CA VAL A 46 -15.92 -5.04 6.52
C VAL A 46 -15.08 -3.82 6.14
N GLU A 47 -15.70 -2.87 5.45
CA GLU A 47 -15.08 -1.64 4.96
C GLU A 47 -15.97 -0.43 5.25
N LYS A 48 -15.43 0.57 5.97
CA LYS A 48 -16.17 1.76 6.42
C LYS A 48 -16.68 2.64 5.26
N GLY A 49 -16.00 2.61 4.12
CA GLY A 49 -16.34 3.32 2.90
C GLY A 49 -16.53 2.36 1.73
N ARG A 50 -15.54 2.30 0.84
CA ARG A 50 -15.59 1.52 -0.40
C ARG A 50 -14.31 0.71 -0.56
N ILE A 51 -14.41 -0.46 -1.20
CA ILE A 51 -13.25 -1.32 -1.45
C ILE A 51 -12.19 -0.56 -2.27
N GLY A 52 -10.95 -0.61 -1.82
CA GLY A 52 -9.81 0.04 -2.47
C GLY A 52 -9.80 1.57 -2.41
N ALA A 53 -10.79 2.20 -1.77
CA ALA A 53 -11.07 3.62 -1.93
C ALA A 53 -10.17 4.58 -1.15
N GLU A 54 -9.12 4.08 -0.49
CA GLU A 54 -8.09 4.90 0.15
C GLU A 54 -6.72 4.65 -0.52
N GLN A 55 -5.72 4.17 0.23
CA GLN A 55 -4.33 4.06 -0.21
C GLN A 55 -4.16 3.14 -1.44
N SER A 56 -4.98 2.10 -1.53
CA SER A 56 -4.87 1.06 -2.56
C SER A 56 -5.25 1.52 -3.97
N SER A 57 -6.02 2.59 -4.13
CA SER A 57 -6.32 3.22 -5.44
C SER A 57 -5.48 4.47 -5.73
N ARG A 58 -4.67 4.92 -4.77
CA ARG A 58 -3.95 6.20 -4.84
C ARG A 58 -2.46 6.08 -5.15
N ASN A 59 -1.96 4.87 -5.34
CA ASN A 59 -0.53 4.60 -5.50
C ASN A 59 -0.10 4.52 -6.99
N TRP A 60 1.19 4.27 -7.22
CA TRP A 60 1.77 4.23 -8.57
C TRP A 60 1.41 2.97 -9.35
N GLY A 61 0.91 1.92 -8.70
CA GLY A 61 0.58 0.64 -9.32
C GLY A 61 1.78 -0.27 -9.55
N TRP A 62 2.93 0.00 -8.94
CA TRP A 62 4.13 -0.82 -9.13
C TRP A 62 4.10 -2.08 -8.26
N CYS A 63 4.32 -3.22 -8.92
CA CYS A 63 4.53 -4.52 -8.31
C CYS A 63 6.00 -4.90 -8.54
N ARG A 64 6.85 -4.65 -7.53
CA ARG A 64 8.31 -4.67 -7.70
C ARG A 64 9.06 -5.38 -6.58
N GLN A 65 10.12 -6.09 -6.98
CA GLN A 65 11.22 -6.58 -6.15
C GLN A 65 12.35 -5.57 -6.08
N GLN A 66 12.50 -4.71 -7.09
CA GLN A 66 13.54 -3.68 -7.09
C GLN A 66 13.32 -2.62 -6.01
N ASN A 67 14.41 -2.07 -5.46
CA ASN A 67 14.39 -1.11 -4.36
C ASN A 67 13.65 -1.61 -3.10
N ARG A 68 13.87 -2.88 -2.73
CA ARG A 68 13.30 -3.49 -1.54
C ARG A 68 14.36 -3.73 -0.46
N ASP A 69 13.90 -3.70 0.77
CA ASP A 69 14.66 -4.00 1.98
C ASP A 69 14.74 -5.50 2.03
N GLU A 70 15.88 -5.99 2.51
CA GLU A 70 16.16 -7.42 2.59
C GLU A 70 15.01 -8.20 3.26
N ARG A 71 14.37 -7.59 4.26
CA ARG A 71 13.28 -8.20 5.00
C ARG A 71 12.01 -8.35 4.17
N GLU A 72 11.76 -7.46 3.21
CA GLU A 72 10.57 -7.51 2.36
C GLU A 72 10.78 -8.34 1.09
N LEU A 73 12.03 -8.61 0.72
CA LEU A 73 12.36 -9.19 -0.58
C LEU A 73 11.74 -10.57 -0.82
N PRO A 74 11.78 -11.54 0.13
CA PRO A 74 11.12 -12.83 -0.05
C PRO A 74 9.62 -12.69 -0.33
N MET A 75 8.95 -11.79 0.40
CA MET A 75 7.51 -11.54 0.22
C MET A 75 7.23 -10.86 -1.12
N ALA A 76 8.06 -9.91 -1.54
CA ALA A 76 7.92 -9.24 -2.83
C ALA A 76 8.07 -10.22 -3.99
N SER A 77 9.06 -11.12 -3.96
CA SER A 77 9.26 -12.15 -4.97
C SER A 77 8.05 -13.08 -5.08
N LYS A 78 7.52 -13.57 -3.95
CA LYS A 78 6.29 -14.39 -3.96
C LYS A 78 5.08 -13.61 -4.47
N SER A 79 4.95 -12.33 -4.10
CA SER A 79 3.81 -11.49 -4.49
C SER A 79 3.73 -11.30 -6.00
N ILE A 80 4.86 -11.13 -6.67
CA ILE A 80 4.92 -10.97 -8.13
C ILE A 80 4.34 -12.21 -8.84
N ASP A 81 4.70 -13.41 -8.40
CA ASP A 81 4.17 -14.64 -9.01
C ASP A 81 2.69 -14.85 -8.67
N LEU A 82 2.24 -14.38 -7.51
CA LEU A 82 0.83 -14.44 -7.10
C LEU A 82 -0.03 -13.44 -7.89
N TRP A 83 0.50 -12.24 -8.17
CA TRP A 83 -0.15 -11.28 -9.05
C TRP A 83 -0.41 -11.85 -10.43
N GLU A 84 0.59 -12.49 -11.03
CA GLU A 84 0.50 -13.09 -12.36
C GLU A 84 -0.55 -14.20 -12.44
N ARG A 85 -0.59 -15.05 -11.41
CA ARG A 85 -1.52 -16.19 -11.36
C ARG A 85 -2.96 -15.77 -11.05
N PHE A 86 -3.17 -14.63 -10.39
CA PHE A 86 -4.48 -14.23 -9.89
C PHE A 86 -5.58 -14.24 -10.94
N ALA A 87 -5.33 -13.66 -12.13
CA ALA A 87 -6.35 -13.56 -13.17
C ALA A 87 -6.78 -14.93 -13.70
N ALA A 88 -5.80 -15.83 -13.95
CA ALA A 88 -6.07 -17.18 -14.40
C ALA A 88 -6.79 -18.03 -13.34
N GLU A 89 -6.47 -17.83 -12.06
CA GLU A 89 -7.05 -18.60 -10.95
C GLU A 89 -8.45 -18.13 -10.54
N SER A 90 -8.75 -16.83 -10.67
CA SER A 90 -10.00 -16.24 -10.17
C SER A 90 -10.98 -15.81 -11.26
N GLY A 91 -10.51 -15.65 -12.50
CA GLY A 91 -11.27 -15.05 -13.60
C GLY A 91 -11.54 -13.55 -13.41
N GLU A 92 -10.85 -12.86 -12.50
CA GLU A 92 -10.94 -11.40 -12.31
C GLU A 92 -9.64 -10.70 -12.74
N ASP A 93 -9.77 -9.53 -13.37
CA ASP A 93 -8.62 -8.77 -13.89
C ASP A 93 -8.23 -7.60 -12.98
N THR A 94 -6.99 -7.63 -12.48
CA THR A 94 -6.39 -6.57 -11.66
C THR A 94 -5.59 -5.55 -12.48
N GLY A 95 -5.44 -5.79 -13.79
CA GLY A 95 -4.58 -5.01 -14.69
C GLY A 95 -3.11 -5.38 -14.55
N PHE A 96 -2.80 -6.47 -13.82
CA PHE A 96 -1.41 -6.88 -13.64
C PHE A 96 -0.79 -7.36 -14.97
N HIS A 97 0.39 -6.85 -15.28
CA HIS A 97 1.22 -7.35 -16.36
C HIS A 97 2.71 -7.15 -16.04
N ARG A 98 3.54 -8.12 -16.45
CA ARG A 98 5.00 -8.04 -16.33
C ARG A 98 5.57 -7.20 -17.47
N CYS A 99 5.72 -5.90 -17.24
CA CYS A 99 6.35 -4.96 -18.17
C CYS A 99 7.84 -4.70 -17.87
N GLY A 100 8.32 -5.16 -16.71
CA GLY A 100 9.59 -4.74 -16.14
C GLY A 100 9.57 -3.29 -15.64
N LEU A 101 10.51 -2.98 -14.75
CA LEU A 101 10.70 -1.61 -14.25
C LEU A 101 12.08 -1.10 -14.67
N LEU A 102 12.09 0.10 -15.25
CA LEU A 102 13.28 0.78 -15.75
C LEU A 102 13.65 1.97 -14.86
N TYR A 103 14.89 2.02 -14.38
CA TYR A 103 15.43 3.15 -13.65
C TYR A 103 16.56 3.74 -14.47
N LEU A 104 16.49 5.04 -14.76
CA LEU A 104 17.52 5.76 -15.50
C LEU A 104 18.12 6.85 -14.61
N SER A 105 19.44 6.98 -14.63
CA SER A 105 20.14 7.99 -13.84
C SER A 105 21.36 8.56 -14.54
N ASN A 106 21.65 9.81 -14.20
CA ASN A 106 22.89 10.52 -14.54
C ASN A 106 23.75 10.80 -13.30
N ASP A 107 23.33 10.31 -12.13
CA ASP A 107 24.06 10.39 -10.86
C ASP A 107 24.89 9.11 -10.65
N GLU A 108 26.22 9.25 -10.64
CA GLU A 108 27.14 8.14 -10.43
C GLU A 108 27.01 7.51 -9.05
N ALA A 109 26.64 8.30 -8.03
CA ALA A 109 26.41 7.78 -6.68
C ALA A 109 25.15 6.92 -6.64
N GLU A 110 24.09 7.30 -7.37
CA GLU A 110 22.88 6.49 -7.52
C GLU A 110 23.16 5.19 -8.28
N LEU A 111 23.87 5.26 -9.40
CA LEU A 111 24.25 4.06 -10.17
C LEU A 111 25.12 3.11 -9.36
N SER A 112 26.05 3.64 -8.55
CA SER A 112 26.88 2.84 -7.66
C SER A 112 26.04 2.13 -6.59
N ARG A 113 25.06 2.82 -5.98
CA ARG A 113 24.12 2.18 -5.04
C ARG A 113 23.31 1.08 -5.70
N TRP A 114 22.84 1.28 -6.93
CA TRP A 114 22.14 0.24 -7.68
C TRP A 114 23.01 -0.97 -7.99
N ALA A 115 24.28 -0.76 -8.31
CA ALA A 115 25.23 -1.86 -8.53
C ALA A 115 25.42 -2.68 -7.24
N SER A 116 25.65 -2.02 -6.10
CA SER A 116 25.79 -2.69 -4.80
C SER A 116 24.52 -3.45 -4.40
N TRP A 117 23.35 -2.82 -4.53
CA TRP A 117 22.08 -3.48 -4.26
C TRP A 117 21.84 -4.64 -5.22
N GLY A 118 22.24 -4.52 -6.49
CA GLY A 118 22.11 -5.57 -7.50
C GLY A 118 22.88 -6.85 -7.16
N GLU A 119 24.06 -6.74 -6.54
CA GLU A 119 24.81 -7.91 -6.06
C GLU A 119 24.06 -8.63 -4.93
N PHE A 120 23.50 -7.89 -3.97
CA PHE A 120 22.62 -8.47 -2.94
C PHE A 120 21.36 -9.09 -3.55
N ALA A 121 20.70 -8.38 -4.47
CA ALA A 121 19.46 -8.84 -5.08
C ALA A 121 19.64 -10.19 -5.82
N LYS A 122 20.80 -10.40 -6.45
CA LYS A 122 21.14 -11.69 -7.08
C LYS A 122 21.23 -12.83 -6.06
N THR A 123 21.79 -12.61 -4.87
CA THR A 123 21.85 -13.67 -3.84
C THR A 123 20.46 -14.03 -3.31
N ALA A 124 19.52 -13.09 -3.38
CA ALA A 124 18.10 -13.30 -3.07
C ALA A 124 17.26 -13.81 -4.26
N GLY A 125 17.88 -14.13 -5.40
CA GLY A 125 17.19 -14.68 -6.58
C GLY A 125 16.45 -13.66 -7.46
N VAL A 126 16.68 -12.36 -7.26
CA VAL A 126 16.05 -11.30 -8.07
C VAL A 126 16.76 -11.18 -9.41
N THR A 127 15.99 -11.20 -10.49
CA THR A 127 16.49 -10.88 -11.83
C THR A 127 16.53 -9.36 -12.02
N THR A 128 17.74 -8.80 -12.09
CA THR A 128 17.97 -7.37 -12.32
C THR A 128 19.26 -7.16 -13.11
N TYR A 129 19.24 -6.21 -14.06
CA TYR A 129 20.36 -5.93 -14.95
C TYR A 129 20.81 -4.48 -14.82
N MET A 130 22.09 -4.27 -14.53
CA MET A 130 22.72 -2.97 -14.72
C MET A 130 22.80 -2.66 -16.20
N LEU A 131 22.44 -1.44 -16.56
CA LEU A 131 22.45 -0.95 -17.94
C LEU A 131 23.63 0.01 -18.13
N ASP A 132 24.41 -0.23 -19.18
CA ASP A 132 25.39 0.74 -19.63
C ASP A 132 24.72 1.96 -20.30
N ARG A 133 25.52 2.97 -20.67
CA ARG A 133 25.06 4.18 -21.36
C ARG A 133 24.22 3.88 -22.60
N LYS A 134 24.65 2.92 -23.43
CA LYS A 134 24.00 2.60 -24.70
C LYS A 134 22.63 1.97 -24.44
N GLN A 135 22.60 0.94 -23.61
CA GLN A 135 21.38 0.21 -23.23
C GLN A 135 20.37 1.11 -22.50
N ALA A 136 20.85 1.96 -21.58
CA ALA A 136 20.01 2.90 -20.86
C ALA A 136 19.39 3.96 -21.79
N THR A 137 20.18 4.49 -22.73
CA THR A 137 19.70 5.46 -23.73
C THR A 137 18.70 4.83 -24.69
N GLU A 138 18.94 3.60 -25.14
CA GLU A 138 18.04 2.86 -26.03
C GLU A 138 16.70 2.55 -25.34
N ARG A 139 16.72 2.05 -24.10
CA ARG A 139 15.50 1.80 -23.33
C ARG A 139 14.76 3.07 -22.95
N GLY A 140 15.50 4.16 -22.73
CA GLY A 140 14.98 5.49 -22.42
C GLY A 140 14.71 6.37 -23.64
N HIS A 141 14.61 5.82 -24.85
CA HIS A 141 14.52 6.61 -26.10
C HIS A 141 13.35 7.61 -26.10
N ALA A 142 12.23 7.30 -25.43
CA ALA A 142 11.09 8.21 -25.27
C ALA A 142 11.43 9.53 -24.56
N THR A 143 12.58 9.61 -23.88
CA THR A 143 13.06 10.86 -23.27
C THR A 143 13.80 11.77 -24.25
N GLY A 144 14.25 11.25 -25.39
CA GLY A 144 15.13 11.96 -26.33
C GLY A 144 16.49 12.35 -25.75
N ARG A 145 16.90 11.77 -24.61
CA ARG A 145 18.12 12.12 -23.86
C ARG A 145 19.10 10.95 -23.80
N THR A 146 20.38 11.29 -23.70
CA THR A 146 21.44 10.34 -23.36
C THR A 146 21.51 10.13 -21.85
N TRP A 147 21.62 8.88 -21.41
CA TRP A 147 21.70 8.49 -20.00
C TRP A 147 23.07 7.90 -19.67
N LYS A 148 23.64 8.20 -18.50
CA LYS A 148 24.90 7.59 -18.05
C LYS A 148 24.75 6.09 -17.81
N GLY A 149 23.60 5.66 -17.30
CA GLY A 149 23.28 4.25 -17.06
C GLY A 149 21.91 4.07 -16.44
N GLY A 150 21.63 2.86 -15.97
CA GLY A 150 20.38 2.53 -15.31
C GLY A 150 20.35 1.12 -14.75
N VAL A 151 19.17 0.71 -14.29
CA VAL A 151 18.90 -0.68 -13.92
C VAL A 151 17.53 -1.10 -14.46
N PHE A 152 17.41 -2.35 -14.89
CA PHE A 152 16.17 -2.92 -15.40
C PHE A 152 15.88 -4.25 -14.73
N SER A 153 14.71 -4.38 -14.09
CA SER A 153 14.21 -5.65 -13.59
C SER A 153 13.06 -6.12 -14.49
N PRO A 154 13.24 -7.19 -15.31
CA PRO A 154 12.23 -7.65 -16.25
C PRO A 154 11.06 -8.38 -15.59
N THR A 155 11.26 -8.91 -14.37
CA THR A 155 10.25 -9.70 -13.66
C THR A 155 9.28 -8.83 -12.88
N ASP A 156 9.64 -7.57 -12.63
CA ASP A 156 8.74 -6.59 -12.04
C ASP A 156 7.63 -6.19 -13.02
N GLY A 157 6.57 -5.58 -12.52
CA GLY A 157 5.42 -5.23 -13.33
C GLY A 157 4.55 -4.16 -12.70
N THR A 158 3.38 -3.97 -13.29
CA THR A 158 2.40 -3.01 -12.80
C THR A 158 1.02 -3.63 -12.77
N ALA A 159 0.17 -3.16 -11.86
CA ALA A 159 -1.27 -3.42 -11.84
C ALA A 159 -2.03 -2.11 -11.66
N ASP A 160 -3.33 -2.11 -11.95
CA ASP A 160 -4.16 -0.91 -11.94
C ASP A 160 -4.77 -0.66 -10.55
N PRO A 161 -4.36 0.40 -9.83
CA PRO A 161 -4.87 0.70 -8.49
C PRO A 161 -6.39 0.90 -8.44
N GLU A 162 -6.98 1.42 -9.52
CA GLU A 162 -8.41 1.69 -9.62
C GLU A 162 -9.28 0.42 -9.62
N LYS A 163 -8.76 -0.73 -10.05
CA LYS A 163 -9.55 -1.96 -10.17
C LYS A 163 -8.99 -3.16 -9.41
N ALA A 164 -7.73 -3.15 -9.00
CA ALA A 164 -7.09 -4.31 -8.37
C ALA A 164 -7.81 -4.79 -7.09
N ALA A 165 -8.02 -3.93 -6.11
CA ALA A 165 -8.73 -4.34 -4.88
C ALA A 165 -10.21 -4.72 -5.14
N PRO A 166 -10.98 -3.95 -5.94
CA PRO A 166 -12.32 -4.36 -6.40
C PRO A 166 -12.36 -5.75 -7.07
N ALA A 167 -11.41 -6.07 -7.94
CA ALA A 167 -11.30 -7.37 -8.62
C ALA A 167 -11.07 -8.51 -7.63
N VAL A 168 -10.20 -8.32 -6.63
CA VAL A 168 -9.95 -9.32 -5.59
C VAL A 168 -11.17 -9.51 -4.68
N ALA A 169 -11.89 -8.44 -4.35
CA ALA A 169 -13.14 -8.54 -3.59
C ALA A 169 -14.25 -9.26 -4.39
N ALA A 170 -14.33 -9.08 -5.71
CA ALA A 170 -15.23 -9.85 -6.56
C ALA A 170 -14.86 -11.35 -6.56
N ALA A 171 -13.56 -11.68 -6.64
CA ALA A 171 -13.07 -13.05 -6.54
C ALA A 171 -13.38 -13.69 -5.17
N LEU A 172 -13.25 -12.94 -4.08
CA LEU A 172 -13.66 -13.35 -2.74
C LEU A 172 -15.14 -13.75 -2.68
N MET A 173 -16.02 -12.94 -3.27
CA MET A 173 -17.46 -13.22 -3.27
C MET A 173 -17.81 -14.47 -4.09
N LYS A 174 -17.11 -14.73 -5.20
CA LYS A 174 -17.25 -15.98 -5.98
C LYS A 174 -16.90 -17.23 -5.17
N LEU A 175 -16.05 -17.10 -4.15
CA LEU A 175 -15.66 -18.18 -3.24
C LEU A 175 -16.57 -18.30 -2.00
N GLY A 176 -17.65 -17.51 -1.92
CA GLY A 176 -18.60 -17.53 -0.81
C GLY A 176 -18.22 -16.64 0.38
N GLY A 177 -17.12 -15.86 0.29
CA GLY A 177 -16.82 -14.81 1.25
C GLY A 177 -17.78 -13.63 1.12
N SER A 178 -18.00 -12.89 2.20
CA SER A 178 -18.91 -11.73 2.21
C SER A 178 -18.16 -10.41 2.31
N VAL A 179 -18.63 -9.40 1.57
CA VAL A 179 -18.03 -8.06 1.51
C VAL A 179 -19.06 -7.03 1.90
N HIS A 180 -18.78 -6.22 2.93
CA HIS A 180 -19.71 -5.24 3.49
C HIS A 180 -19.09 -3.84 3.40
N GLN A 181 -19.42 -3.12 2.33
CA GLN A 181 -19.06 -1.71 2.16
C GLN A 181 -19.98 -0.82 3.00
N HIS A 182 -19.54 0.41 3.28
CA HIS A 182 -20.25 1.34 4.15
C HIS A 182 -20.58 0.75 5.54
N CYS A 183 -19.70 -0.14 6.04
CA CYS A 183 -19.84 -0.83 7.31
C CYS A 183 -18.54 -0.66 8.11
N ALA A 184 -18.53 0.33 8.99
CA ALA A 184 -17.40 0.60 9.88
C ALA A 184 -17.38 -0.41 11.03
N ALA A 185 -16.23 -1.06 11.22
CA ALA A 185 -15.91 -1.69 12.49
C ALA A 185 -15.67 -0.59 13.54
N ARG A 186 -16.45 -0.62 14.63
CA ARG A 186 -16.30 0.28 15.77
C ARG A 186 -15.27 -0.25 16.76
N GLY A 187 -15.17 -1.56 16.92
CA GLY A 187 -14.22 -2.16 17.85
C GLY A 187 -14.30 -3.68 17.86
N ILE A 188 -13.59 -4.27 18.82
CA ILE A 188 -13.52 -5.71 19.04
C ILE A 188 -14.01 -5.99 20.46
N GLU A 189 -14.96 -6.89 20.59
CA GLU A 189 -15.39 -7.44 21.87
C GLU A 189 -14.44 -8.54 22.31
N LEU A 190 -14.08 -8.54 23.60
CA LEU A 190 -13.19 -9.53 24.19
C LEU A 190 -13.95 -10.41 25.19
N GLU A 191 -13.77 -11.72 25.08
CA GLU A 191 -14.26 -12.72 26.03
C GLU A 191 -13.05 -13.35 26.74
N GLY A 192 -12.90 -13.10 28.04
CA GLY A 192 -11.74 -13.61 28.81
C GLY A 192 -10.37 -13.16 28.24
N GLY A 193 -10.32 -11.98 27.62
CA GLY A 193 -9.11 -11.42 27.00
C GLY A 193 -8.86 -11.86 25.54
N ARG A 194 -9.62 -12.84 25.01
CA ARG A 194 -9.56 -13.27 23.61
C ARG A 194 -10.63 -12.56 22.77
N VAL A 195 -10.40 -12.41 21.47
CA VAL A 195 -11.44 -11.97 20.51
C VAL A 195 -12.72 -12.80 20.65
N GLY A 196 -13.86 -12.13 20.85
CA GLY A 196 -15.21 -12.71 20.85
C GLY A 196 -16.09 -12.26 19.66
N GLY A 197 -15.80 -11.08 19.10
CA GLY A 197 -16.52 -10.56 17.94
C GLY A 197 -16.05 -9.17 17.50
N VAL A 198 -16.54 -8.73 16.34
CA VAL A 198 -16.34 -7.36 15.84
C VAL A 198 -17.65 -6.60 15.93
N VAL A 199 -17.64 -5.48 16.66
CA VAL A 199 -18.78 -4.57 16.73
C VAL A 199 -18.71 -3.65 15.53
N THR A 200 -19.76 -3.65 14.71
CA THR A 200 -19.89 -2.76 13.54
C THR A 200 -21.08 -1.81 13.72
N GLU A 201 -21.18 -0.79 12.86
CA GLU A 201 -22.36 0.06 12.80
C GLU A 201 -23.67 -0.70 12.45
N ALA A 202 -23.55 -1.90 11.87
CA ALA A 202 -24.67 -2.76 11.47
C ALA A 202 -24.91 -3.94 12.44
N GLY A 203 -24.25 -3.94 13.60
CA GLY A 203 -24.35 -5.00 14.61
C GLY A 203 -23.05 -5.80 14.79
N VAL A 204 -23.11 -6.85 15.60
CA VAL A 204 -21.94 -7.65 15.98
C VAL A 204 -21.80 -8.86 15.06
N ILE A 205 -20.59 -9.07 14.54
CA ILE A 205 -20.21 -10.32 13.85
C ILE A 205 -19.39 -11.16 14.83
N LYS A 206 -19.93 -12.29 15.28
CA LYS A 206 -19.23 -13.20 16.19
C LYS A 206 -18.07 -13.88 15.49
N THR A 207 -16.89 -13.87 16.10
CA THR A 207 -15.69 -14.52 15.56
C THR A 207 -14.65 -14.73 16.66
N ARG A 208 -13.71 -15.65 16.45
CA ARG A 208 -12.54 -15.84 17.33
C ARG A 208 -11.24 -15.33 16.71
N THR A 209 -11.29 -14.89 15.45
CA THR A 209 -10.12 -14.41 14.72
C THR A 209 -10.47 -13.14 13.95
N VAL A 210 -9.70 -12.08 14.17
CA VAL A 210 -9.86 -10.79 13.49
C VAL A 210 -8.54 -10.41 12.84
N VAL A 211 -8.59 -10.01 11.56
CA VAL A 211 -7.47 -9.36 10.88
C VAL A 211 -7.75 -7.86 10.81
N LEU A 212 -6.89 -7.05 11.42
CA LEU A 212 -6.92 -5.59 11.34
C LEU A 212 -6.00 -5.10 10.21
N ALA A 213 -6.58 -4.86 9.03
CA ALA A 213 -5.93 -4.31 7.84
C ALA A 213 -6.34 -2.85 7.57
N GLY A 214 -6.42 -2.04 8.63
CA GLY A 214 -7.01 -0.70 8.62
C GLY A 214 -6.14 0.43 8.03
N GLY A 215 -4.97 0.13 7.47
CA GLY A 215 -4.07 1.13 6.86
C GLY A 215 -3.80 2.33 7.76
N ALA A 216 -4.01 3.55 7.23
CA ALA A 216 -3.85 4.81 7.97
C ALA A 216 -4.64 4.90 9.29
N TRP A 217 -5.70 4.09 9.47
CA TRP A 217 -6.54 4.04 10.67
C TRP A 217 -6.09 3.01 11.71
N ALA A 218 -5.12 2.15 11.38
CA ALA A 218 -4.78 1.00 12.22
C ALA A 218 -4.29 1.41 13.62
N SER A 219 -3.46 2.45 13.74
CA SER A 219 -2.92 2.87 15.04
C SER A 219 -3.97 3.47 15.98
N SER A 220 -4.90 4.29 15.48
CA SER A 220 -6.00 4.82 16.29
C SER A 220 -6.98 3.72 16.68
N PHE A 221 -7.23 2.74 15.81
CA PHE A 221 -8.01 1.55 16.15
C PHE A 221 -7.32 0.67 17.20
N CYS A 222 -6.01 0.41 17.07
CA CYS A 222 -5.23 -0.28 18.11
C CYS A 222 -5.31 0.47 19.45
N ARG A 223 -5.24 1.80 19.43
CA ARG A 223 -5.34 2.63 20.62
C ARG A 223 -6.67 2.48 21.36
N GLN A 224 -7.77 2.30 20.61
CA GLN A 224 -9.09 2.00 21.18
C GLN A 224 -9.05 0.73 22.03
N LEU A 225 -8.30 -0.29 21.60
CA LEU A 225 -8.08 -1.55 22.31
C LEU A 225 -6.97 -1.48 23.38
N GLY A 226 -6.37 -0.31 23.60
CA GLY A 226 -5.23 -0.17 24.52
C GLY A 226 -3.90 -0.66 23.97
N ILE A 227 -3.85 -1.07 22.70
CA ILE A 227 -2.65 -1.55 22.03
C ILE A 227 -1.82 -0.35 21.53
N ARG A 228 -0.51 -0.39 21.77
CA ARG A 228 0.43 0.61 21.24
C ARG A 228 0.98 0.14 19.89
N PHE A 229 0.62 0.85 18.82
CA PHE A 229 1.19 0.62 17.49
C PHE A 229 1.74 1.93 16.91
N PRO A 230 3.08 2.14 16.90
CA PRO A 230 3.68 3.35 16.34
C PRO A 230 3.46 3.43 14.82
N GLN A 231 2.66 4.41 14.40
CA GLN A 231 2.38 4.70 13.01
C GLN A 231 2.34 6.22 12.82
N ALA A 232 2.94 6.68 11.73
CA ALA A 232 2.83 8.06 11.28
C ALA A 232 2.47 8.06 9.80
N SER A 233 1.81 9.11 9.34
CA SER A 233 1.43 9.25 7.93
C SER A 233 2.04 10.49 7.28
N ILE A 234 2.35 10.35 5.99
CA ILE A 234 2.73 11.46 5.12
C ILE A 234 1.73 11.56 3.98
N ARG A 235 1.44 12.78 3.53
CA ARG A 235 0.53 13.01 2.41
C ARG A 235 1.30 13.18 1.12
N GLN A 236 0.99 12.37 0.12
CA GLN A 236 1.59 12.43 -1.21
C GLN A 236 0.55 12.77 -2.26
N SER A 237 0.95 13.54 -3.28
CA SER A 237 0.10 13.93 -4.40
C SER A 237 0.61 13.33 -5.70
N ILE A 238 -0.30 12.79 -6.49
CA ILE A 238 -0.05 12.12 -7.77
C ILE A 238 -1.04 12.69 -8.78
N LEU A 239 -0.68 12.65 -10.06
CA LEU A 239 -1.59 12.96 -11.16
C LEU A 239 -1.64 11.85 -12.18
N SER A 240 -2.70 11.89 -13.00
CA SER A 240 -2.80 11.11 -14.22
C SER A 240 -3.01 12.02 -15.42
N VAL A 241 -2.39 11.67 -16.54
CA VAL A 241 -2.51 12.36 -17.83
C VAL A 241 -3.15 11.45 -18.87
N SER A 242 -3.71 12.04 -19.92
CA SER A 242 -4.32 11.34 -21.04
C SER A 242 -3.31 10.42 -21.75
N PRO A 243 -3.79 9.40 -22.50
CA PRO A 243 -2.93 8.65 -23.41
C PRO A 243 -2.21 9.58 -24.39
N VAL A 244 -1.05 9.13 -24.86
CA VAL A 244 -0.23 9.82 -25.86
C VAL A 244 -0.08 8.95 -27.10
N GLU A 245 0.20 9.59 -28.25
CA GLU A 245 0.31 8.91 -29.55
C GLU A 245 1.48 7.92 -29.58
N HIS A 246 2.66 8.35 -29.12
CA HIS A 246 3.84 7.50 -28.99
C HIS A 246 3.98 7.05 -27.54
N PRO A 247 3.78 5.75 -27.23
CA PRO A 247 3.79 5.26 -25.86
C PRO A 247 5.14 5.47 -25.17
N LEU A 248 5.09 5.95 -23.94
CA LEU A 248 6.22 5.93 -23.01
C LEU A 248 6.39 4.51 -22.43
N PRO A 249 7.57 4.17 -21.86
CA PRO A 249 7.75 2.92 -21.12
C PRO A 249 6.67 2.70 -20.06
N ASP A 250 6.21 1.46 -19.90
CA ASP A 250 5.09 1.13 -19.02
C ASP A 250 5.37 1.47 -17.54
N ALA A 251 6.62 1.32 -17.10
CA ALA A 251 7.06 1.73 -15.77
C ALA A 251 8.50 2.24 -15.80
N MET A 252 8.68 3.54 -15.53
CA MET A 252 10.01 4.14 -15.50
C MET A 252 10.19 5.10 -14.33
N TYR A 253 11.38 5.08 -13.75
CA TYR A 253 11.85 5.98 -12.73
C TYR A 253 13.02 6.84 -13.23
N THR A 254 13.00 8.11 -12.87
CA THR A 254 14.16 9.01 -12.85
C THR A 254 14.08 9.87 -11.59
N SER A 255 15.17 10.56 -11.22
CA SER A 255 15.15 11.55 -10.14
C SER A 255 14.22 12.75 -10.42
N GLY A 256 13.86 12.98 -11.70
CA GLY A 256 12.93 14.03 -12.11
C GLY A 256 11.48 13.64 -11.89
N VAL A 257 11.07 12.49 -12.45
CA VAL A 257 9.69 11.98 -12.42
C VAL A 257 9.66 10.46 -12.62
N SER A 258 8.68 9.82 -12.00
CA SER A 258 8.24 8.45 -12.25
C SER A 258 7.01 8.43 -13.15
N VAL A 259 6.97 7.47 -14.07
CA VAL A 259 5.86 7.28 -15.01
C VAL A 259 5.36 5.84 -14.91
N THR A 260 4.04 5.67 -14.87
CA THR A 260 3.39 4.36 -14.94
C THR A 260 2.24 4.39 -15.93
N ARG A 261 2.22 3.48 -16.90
CA ARG A 261 1.08 3.28 -17.80
C ARG A 261 -0.01 2.47 -17.11
N ARG A 262 -1.28 2.81 -17.37
CA ARG A 262 -2.47 2.08 -16.94
C ARG A 262 -3.01 1.24 -18.10
N SER A 263 -3.83 0.22 -17.81
CA SER A 263 -4.41 -0.61 -18.88
C SER A 263 -5.31 0.16 -19.87
N ASP A 264 -5.86 1.29 -19.46
CA ASP A 264 -6.64 2.18 -20.33
C ASP A 264 -5.79 3.18 -21.13
N GLY A 265 -4.46 3.06 -21.06
CA GLY A 265 -3.50 3.89 -21.78
C GLY A 265 -3.16 5.22 -21.11
N ARG A 266 -3.82 5.60 -20.01
CA ARG A 266 -3.40 6.79 -19.24
C ARG A 266 -2.06 6.55 -18.56
N TYR A 267 -1.39 7.65 -18.22
CA TYR A 267 -0.15 7.61 -17.44
C TYR A 267 -0.35 8.24 -16.07
N ALA A 268 0.11 7.57 -15.02
CA ALA A 268 0.27 8.15 -13.69
C ALA A 268 1.68 8.71 -13.54
N LEU A 269 1.79 9.92 -12.98
CA LEU A 269 3.03 10.65 -12.83
C LEU A 269 3.24 11.03 -11.37
N ALA A 270 4.47 10.86 -10.87
CA ALA A 270 4.81 11.21 -9.49
C ALA A 270 6.28 11.62 -9.35
N ILE A 271 6.59 12.44 -8.35
CA ILE A 271 7.97 12.68 -7.91
C ILE A 271 8.24 11.79 -6.69
N SER A 272 9.26 10.95 -6.78
CA SER A 272 9.63 10.07 -5.67
C SER A 272 10.08 10.86 -4.44
N GLY A 273 9.73 10.35 -3.26
CA GLY A 273 10.13 10.90 -1.95
C GLY A 273 9.42 12.20 -1.55
N ARG A 274 8.82 12.96 -2.47
CA ARG A 274 8.21 14.26 -2.16
C ARG A 274 6.88 14.09 -1.44
N ALA A 275 6.79 14.58 -0.21
CA ALA A 275 5.59 14.46 0.61
C ALA A 275 5.36 15.67 1.53
N ARG A 276 4.12 15.80 2.00
CA ARG A 276 3.70 16.77 3.02
C ARG A 276 3.57 16.07 4.37
N VAL A 277 4.12 16.66 5.41
CA VAL A 277 3.95 16.20 6.80
C VAL A 277 2.86 17.03 7.44
N ASP A 278 1.67 16.45 7.59
CA ASP A 278 0.57 17.09 8.32
C ASP A 278 0.71 16.73 9.82
N VAL A 279 0.85 17.73 10.69
CA VAL A 279 1.06 17.50 12.13
C VAL A 279 -0.27 17.15 12.80
N THR A 280 -0.33 15.96 13.41
CA THR A 280 -1.49 15.47 14.16
C THR A 280 -1.12 15.14 15.62
N PRO A 281 -2.10 14.96 16.51
CA PRO A 281 -1.84 14.52 17.87
C PRO A 281 -1.10 13.17 17.96
N GLN A 282 -1.44 12.19 17.11
CA GLN A 282 -0.71 10.91 17.06
C GLN A 282 0.70 11.09 16.50
N PHE A 283 0.89 11.92 15.47
CA PHE A 283 2.20 12.22 14.93
C PHE A 283 3.14 12.74 16.03
N LEU A 284 2.70 13.72 16.83
CA LEU A 284 3.48 14.26 17.95
C LEU A 284 3.76 13.20 19.01
N ARG A 285 2.79 12.35 19.33
CA ARG A 285 2.93 11.25 20.28
C ARG A 285 4.03 10.26 19.87
N PHE A 286 4.16 9.95 18.59
CA PHE A 286 5.15 9.00 18.09
C PHE A 286 6.41 9.66 17.47
N ALA A 287 6.51 10.99 17.48
CA ALA A 287 7.63 11.70 16.87
C ALA A 287 9.03 11.17 17.28
N PRO A 288 9.30 10.82 18.56
CA PRO A 288 10.61 10.28 18.95
C PRO A 288 10.99 8.98 18.22
N GLN A 289 10.02 8.12 17.90
CA GLN A 289 10.27 6.86 17.19
C GLN A 289 10.60 7.09 15.71
N PHE A 290 10.09 8.17 15.12
CA PHE A 290 10.27 8.50 13.71
C PHE A 290 11.44 9.46 13.46
N LEU A 291 12.12 9.98 14.50
CA LEU A 291 13.30 10.84 14.36
C LEU A 291 14.38 10.27 13.42
N PRO A 292 14.75 8.98 13.46
CA PRO A 292 15.74 8.43 12.53
C PRO A 292 15.28 8.51 11.07
N MET A 293 14.01 8.20 10.81
CA MET A 293 13.42 8.26 9.47
C MET A 293 13.31 9.71 8.99
N PHE A 294 12.88 10.63 9.85
CA PHE A 294 12.80 12.05 9.55
C PHE A 294 14.18 12.62 9.18
N ALA A 295 15.21 12.33 9.98
CA ALA A 295 16.58 12.79 9.73
C ALA A 295 17.13 12.30 8.39
N LYS A 296 16.73 11.11 7.92
CA LYS A 296 17.12 10.57 6.61
C LYS A 296 16.37 11.22 5.45
N ARG A 297 15.12 11.65 5.67
CA ARG A 297 14.19 12.08 4.60
C ARG A 297 13.86 13.58 4.60
N TRP A 298 14.38 14.37 5.55
CA TRP A 298 13.95 15.75 5.80
C TRP A 298 13.97 16.66 4.55
N ARG A 299 14.93 16.46 3.64
CA ARG A 299 15.04 17.24 2.39
C ARG A 299 13.88 17.02 1.41
N ASN A 300 13.18 15.90 1.54
CA ASN A 300 12.06 15.53 0.68
C ASN A 300 10.69 15.78 1.37
N LEU A 301 10.70 16.22 2.63
CA LEU A 301 9.51 16.47 3.43
C LEU A 301 9.24 17.97 3.48
N LEU A 302 8.01 18.35 3.13
CA LEU A 302 7.54 19.72 3.23
C LEU A 302 6.52 19.82 4.36
N PRO A 303 6.44 20.96 5.07
CA PRO A 303 5.38 21.18 6.04
C PRO A 303 4.02 21.09 5.34
N GLY A 304 3.13 20.32 5.96
CA GLY A 304 1.73 20.22 5.62
C GLY A 304 0.87 21.22 6.38
N TRP A 305 -0.44 21.00 6.37
CA TRP A 305 -1.40 21.88 7.05
C TRP A 305 -2.44 21.04 7.79
N LEU A 306 -3.74 21.28 7.59
CA LEU A 306 -4.81 20.73 8.42
C LEU A 306 -5.46 19.48 7.84
N GLU A 307 -4.99 18.95 6.70
CA GLU A 307 -5.60 17.78 6.06
C GLU A 307 -5.51 16.53 6.96
N GLY A 308 -4.38 16.33 7.65
CA GLY A 308 -4.24 15.21 8.59
C GLY A 308 -5.19 15.30 9.78
N VAL A 309 -5.36 16.50 10.36
CA VAL A 309 -6.31 16.73 11.46
C VAL A 309 -7.75 16.58 10.99
N ARG A 310 -8.10 17.08 9.80
CA ARG A 310 -9.42 16.93 9.19
C ARG A 310 -9.75 15.47 8.85
N GLY A 311 -8.73 14.69 8.47
CA GLY A 311 -8.86 13.27 8.15
C GLY A 311 -9.23 12.42 9.36
N GLY A 312 -8.87 12.81 10.58
CA GLY A 312 -9.28 12.13 11.81
C GLY A 312 -8.65 10.74 12.04
N HIS A 313 -7.88 10.21 11.09
CA HIS A 313 -7.27 8.88 11.14
C HIS A 313 -6.20 8.74 12.23
N GLU A 314 -5.54 9.85 12.57
CA GLU A 314 -4.50 9.97 13.60
C GLU A 314 -5.02 10.59 14.91
N THR A 315 -6.27 10.28 15.26
CA THR A 315 -6.91 10.73 16.51
C THR A 315 -6.36 10.01 17.75
N LEU A 316 -6.34 10.72 18.89
CA LEU A 316 -6.05 10.15 20.20
C LEU A 316 -7.30 9.83 21.03
N LYS A 317 -8.50 10.14 20.50
CA LYS A 317 -9.78 9.88 21.16
C LYS A 317 -10.03 8.37 21.26
N ARG A 318 -10.66 7.96 22.36
CA ARG A 318 -11.35 6.67 22.48
C ARG A 318 -12.85 6.92 22.34
N TRP A 319 -13.59 5.90 21.96
CA TRP A 319 -15.02 5.98 21.70
C TRP A 319 -15.78 4.82 22.35
N GLN A 320 -17.09 4.99 22.55
CA GLN A 320 -17.98 3.91 22.93
C GLN A 320 -18.37 3.11 21.67
N LEU A 321 -18.64 1.81 21.80
CA LEU A 321 -18.89 0.93 20.64
C LEU A 321 -20.34 1.02 20.13
N ASP A 322 -21.23 1.60 20.91
CA ASP A 322 -22.63 1.88 20.56
C ASP A 322 -22.82 3.28 19.92
N GLU A 323 -21.78 4.11 19.90
CA GLU A 323 -21.80 5.46 19.31
C GLU A 323 -21.09 5.53 17.95
N PRO A 324 -21.42 6.52 17.10
CA PRO A 324 -20.68 6.79 15.86
C PRO A 324 -19.19 7.09 16.10
N THR A 325 -18.34 6.49 15.26
CA THR A 325 -16.88 6.56 15.37
C THR A 325 -16.25 7.53 14.35
N PRO A 326 -14.95 7.89 14.50
CA PRO A 326 -14.23 8.67 13.48
C PRO A 326 -14.28 8.05 12.08
N MET A 327 -14.34 6.71 11.99
CA MET A 327 -14.44 5.97 10.73
C MET A 327 -15.81 6.12 10.05
N GLU A 328 -16.88 6.32 10.82
CA GLU A 328 -18.22 6.64 10.30
C GLU A 328 -18.30 8.10 9.83
N ALA A 329 -17.63 9.01 10.54
CA ALA A 329 -17.53 10.43 10.16
C ALA A 329 -16.69 10.64 8.88
N VAL A 330 -15.61 9.86 8.71
CA VAL A 330 -14.74 9.90 7.53
C VAL A 330 -14.66 8.51 6.91
N ARG A 331 -15.70 8.17 6.13
CA ARG A 331 -15.79 6.88 5.44
C ARG A 331 -14.71 6.67 4.39
N ILE A 332 -14.25 7.74 3.75
CA ILE A 332 -13.12 7.69 2.80
C ILE A 332 -12.15 8.82 3.15
N LEU A 333 -10.92 8.46 3.51
CA LEU A 333 -9.84 9.40 3.76
C LEU A 333 -9.30 9.93 2.42
N ASP A 334 -9.92 11.01 1.94
CA ASP A 334 -9.63 11.61 0.64
C ASP A 334 -9.07 13.04 0.76
N PRO A 335 -7.78 13.20 1.11
CA PRO A 335 -7.20 14.52 1.31
C PRO A 335 -7.03 15.27 -0.02
N LYS A 336 -7.00 16.60 0.06
CA LYS A 336 -6.76 17.45 -1.11
C LYS A 336 -5.31 17.31 -1.62
N PRO A 337 -5.11 17.20 -2.95
CA PRO A 337 -3.78 17.23 -3.54
C PRO A 337 -3.08 18.58 -3.34
N ASP A 338 -1.77 18.54 -3.16
CA ASP A 338 -0.89 19.69 -3.18
C ASP A 338 -0.66 20.13 -4.63
N MET A 339 -1.50 21.04 -5.13
CA MET A 339 -1.46 21.52 -6.51
C MET A 339 -0.08 22.05 -6.95
N PRO A 340 0.72 22.73 -6.12
CA PRO A 340 2.11 23.06 -6.47
C PRO A 340 2.96 21.83 -6.81
N THR A 341 2.85 20.74 -6.04
CA THR A 341 3.55 19.48 -6.35
C THR A 341 3.00 18.81 -7.60
N VAL A 342 1.68 18.87 -7.84
CA VAL A 342 1.06 18.35 -9.07
C VAL A 342 1.58 19.08 -10.31
N ASN A 343 1.57 20.42 -10.29
CA ASN A 343 2.03 21.25 -11.40
C ASN A 343 3.53 21.05 -11.66
N GLU A 344 4.32 20.96 -10.59
CA GLU A 344 5.76 20.67 -10.70
C GLU A 344 6.04 19.28 -11.27
N THR A 345 5.26 18.27 -10.88
CA THR A 345 5.38 16.91 -11.42
C THR A 345 5.06 16.89 -12.92
N TYR A 346 3.97 17.54 -13.33
CA TYR A 346 3.60 17.65 -14.74
C TYR A 346 4.66 18.41 -15.56
N ARG A 347 5.17 19.54 -15.05
CA ARG A 347 6.25 20.32 -15.68
C ARG A 347 7.49 19.46 -15.93
N ARG A 348 7.97 18.74 -14.91
CA ARG A 348 9.13 17.84 -15.04
C ARG A 348 8.88 16.72 -16.04
N ALA A 349 7.66 16.19 -16.08
CA ALA A 349 7.28 15.17 -17.03
C ALA A 349 7.30 15.69 -18.47
N ALA A 350 6.70 16.85 -18.73
CA ALA A 350 6.69 17.49 -20.06
C ALA A 350 8.10 17.94 -20.53
N GLU A 351 9.00 18.24 -19.58
CA GLU A 351 10.42 18.49 -19.89
C GLU A 351 11.18 17.22 -20.22
N LEU A 352 10.86 16.11 -19.57
CA LEU A 352 11.53 14.83 -19.75
C LEU A 352 11.03 14.07 -20.99
N PHE A 353 9.73 14.13 -21.27
CA PHE A 353 9.06 13.45 -22.37
C PHE A 353 8.36 14.46 -23.26
N PRO A 354 8.86 14.69 -24.49
CA PRO A 354 8.22 15.59 -25.44
C PRO A 354 6.73 15.29 -25.67
N GLU A 355 6.35 14.02 -25.70
CA GLU A 355 4.99 13.51 -25.91
C GLU A 355 4.00 13.96 -24.84
N LEU A 356 4.47 14.28 -23.62
CA LEU A 356 3.61 14.70 -22.52
C LEU A 356 3.24 16.18 -22.54
N ARG A 357 3.85 16.99 -23.42
CA ARG A 357 3.59 18.44 -23.51
C ARG A 357 2.16 18.76 -23.89
N ASP A 358 1.56 17.93 -24.74
CA ASP A 358 0.18 18.08 -25.21
C ASP A 358 -0.81 17.19 -24.43
N ALA A 359 -0.30 16.35 -23.52
CA ALA A 359 -1.12 15.46 -22.70
C ALA A 359 -1.91 16.26 -21.66
N LYS A 360 -3.20 15.96 -21.50
CA LYS A 360 -4.07 16.65 -20.54
C LYS A 360 -4.01 15.96 -19.19
N ILE A 361 -3.90 16.73 -18.11
CA ILE A 361 -4.13 16.21 -16.76
C ILE A 361 -5.60 15.77 -16.67
N THR A 362 -5.83 14.46 -16.54
CA THR A 362 -7.18 13.90 -16.39
C THR A 362 -7.60 13.90 -14.92
N HIS A 363 -6.67 13.60 -14.02
CA HIS A 363 -6.94 13.48 -12.58
C HIS A 363 -5.73 13.96 -11.76
N ALA A 364 -6.00 14.46 -10.56
CA ALA A 364 -5.00 14.83 -9.57
C ALA A 364 -5.57 14.56 -8.18
N TRP A 365 -4.87 13.74 -7.39
CA TRP A 365 -5.33 13.26 -6.09
C TRP A 365 -4.17 13.22 -5.07
N ALA A 366 -4.52 13.08 -3.80
CA ALA A 366 -3.57 12.76 -2.74
C ALA A 366 -4.03 11.56 -1.93
N GLY A 367 -3.07 10.94 -1.25
CA GLY A 367 -3.32 9.90 -0.25
C GLY A 367 -2.38 10.05 0.92
N PHE A 368 -2.83 9.58 2.09
CA PHE A 368 -1.95 9.35 3.23
C PHE A 368 -1.24 8.01 3.07
N VAL A 369 0.08 8.02 3.23
CA VAL A 369 0.91 6.83 3.29
C VAL A 369 1.26 6.61 4.75
N ASP A 370 0.84 5.49 5.31
CA ASP A 370 1.15 5.08 6.68
C ASP A 370 2.52 4.38 6.72
N SER A 371 3.35 4.79 7.67
CA SER A 371 4.69 4.30 7.87
C SER A 371 4.88 3.78 9.28
N THR A 372 5.64 2.70 9.41
CA THR A 372 6.23 2.24 10.68
C THR A 372 7.58 2.92 10.92
N PRO A 373 8.13 2.91 12.14
CA PRO A 373 9.40 3.56 12.44
C PRO A 373 10.60 3.06 11.61
N ASP A 374 10.59 1.79 11.19
CA ASP A 374 11.67 1.16 10.43
C ASP A 374 11.38 1.05 8.92
N GLY A 375 10.17 1.37 8.49
CA GLY A 375 9.74 1.31 7.09
C GLY A 375 9.27 -0.06 6.61
N VAL A 376 9.21 -1.08 7.49
CA VAL A 376 8.74 -2.44 7.18
C VAL A 376 7.36 -2.65 7.82
N PRO A 377 6.42 -3.38 7.18
CA PRO A 377 5.08 -3.57 7.73
C PRO A 377 5.05 -4.32 9.07
N GLY A 378 4.05 -4.01 9.90
CA GLY A 378 3.69 -4.78 11.08
C GLY A 378 2.66 -5.85 10.72
N ILE A 379 3.07 -7.12 10.74
CA ILE A 379 2.23 -8.29 10.46
C ILE A 379 2.42 -9.33 11.57
N GLY A 380 1.37 -9.66 12.30
CA GLY A 380 1.42 -10.69 13.33
C GLY A 380 0.27 -10.62 14.32
N GLU A 381 0.12 -11.68 15.12
CA GLU A 381 -0.81 -11.69 16.25
C GLU A 381 -0.40 -10.63 17.28
N VAL A 382 -1.35 -9.89 17.82
CA VAL A 382 -1.11 -8.84 18.80
C VAL A 382 -0.91 -9.48 20.19
N PRO A 383 0.23 -9.21 20.86
CA PRO A 383 0.43 -9.65 22.23
C PRO A 383 -0.69 -9.21 23.16
N GLY A 384 -1.20 -10.15 23.95
CA GLY A 384 -2.23 -9.88 24.96
C GLY A 384 -3.66 -9.86 24.44
N VAL A 385 -3.89 -10.01 23.13
CA VAL A 385 -5.24 -10.14 22.54
C VAL A 385 -5.27 -11.35 21.59
N PRO A 386 -5.37 -12.58 22.11
CA PRO A 386 -5.40 -13.78 21.28
C PRO A 386 -6.50 -13.72 20.23
N GLY A 387 -6.17 -14.10 19.00
CA GLY A 387 -7.07 -14.04 17.84
C GLY A 387 -7.07 -12.71 17.09
N LEU A 388 -6.36 -11.68 17.55
CA LEU A 388 -6.22 -10.43 16.80
C LEU A 388 -4.90 -10.41 16.02
N ILE A 389 -4.97 -10.38 14.70
CA ILE A 389 -3.82 -10.24 13.81
C ILE A 389 -3.78 -8.81 13.26
N LEU A 390 -2.69 -8.09 13.53
CA LEU A 390 -2.42 -6.77 12.95
C LEU A 390 -1.74 -6.93 11.60
N ALA A 391 -2.16 -6.14 10.60
CA ALA A 391 -1.52 -6.03 9.30
C ALA A 391 -1.58 -4.57 8.79
N ALA A 392 -0.59 -3.75 9.14
CA ALA A 392 -0.59 -2.32 8.81
C ALA A 392 0.83 -1.73 8.72
N GLY A 393 0.95 -0.46 8.31
CA GLY A 393 2.22 0.25 8.26
C GLY A 393 3.08 -0.12 7.05
N PHE A 394 2.44 -0.40 5.92
CA PHE A 394 3.11 -0.90 4.72
C PHE A 394 3.96 0.14 3.98
N SER A 395 4.12 1.36 4.50
CA SER A 395 5.15 2.34 4.12
C SER A 395 5.23 2.64 2.61
N GLY A 396 4.08 2.62 1.92
CA GLY A 396 3.97 2.87 0.48
C GLY A 396 4.23 1.64 -0.41
N HIS A 397 4.49 0.48 0.18
CA HIS A 397 4.90 -0.75 -0.51
C HIS A 397 3.77 -1.78 -0.64
N GLY A 398 2.73 -1.64 0.19
CA GLY A 398 1.68 -2.63 0.37
C GLY A 398 0.88 -3.01 -0.88
N PHE A 399 0.85 -2.14 -1.90
CA PHE A 399 0.22 -2.52 -3.17
C PHE A 399 0.97 -3.65 -3.85
N GLY A 400 2.27 -3.48 -4.10
CA GLY A 400 3.07 -4.48 -4.79
C GLY A 400 3.19 -5.80 -4.02
N ILE A 401 3.33 -5.74 -2.69
CA ILE A 401 3.44 -6.94 -1.84
C ILE A 401 2.10 -7.50 -1.36
N GLY A 402 0.98 -6.91 -1.80
CA GLY A 402 -0.36 -7.22 -1.30
C GLY A 402 -0.75 -8.71 -1.37
N PRO A 403 -0.52 -9.42 -2.48
CA PRO A 403 -0.83 -10.85 -2.56
C PRO A 403 0.00 -11.68 -1.57
N GLY A 404 1.32 -11.46 -1.49
CA GLY A 404 2.18 -12.23 -0.58
C GLY A 404 1.90 -11.92 0.88
N ALA A 405 1.64 -10.65 1.22
CA ALA A 405 1.22 -10.25 2.55
C ALA A 405 -0.13 -10.88 2.92
N GLY A 406 -1.12 -10.81 2.03
CA GLY A 406 -2.44 -11.39 2.26
C GLY A 406 -2.38 -12.92 2.45
N HIS A 407 -1.54 -13.60 1.67
CA HIS A 407 -1.32 -15.03 1.83
C HIS A 407 -0.66 -15.37 3.18
N LEU A 408 0.40 -14.64 3.55
CA LEU A 408 1.07 -14.79 4.85
C LEU A 408 0.08 -14.59 6.00
N ILE A 409 -0.75 -13.54 5.93
CA ILE A 409 -1.75 -13.26 6.97
C ILE A 409 -2.77 -14.39 7.05
N ALA A 410 -3.21 -14.93 5.91
CA ALA A 410 -4.08 -16.10 5.88
C ALA A 410 -3.39 -17.32 6.51
N ASP A 411 -2.08 -17.53 6.29
CA ASP A 411 -1.31 -18.61 6.94
C ASP A 411 -1.33 -18.47 8.46
N LEU A 412 -1.06 -17.27 8.96
CA LEU A 412 -1.09 -16.99 10.39
C LEU A 412 -2.49 -17.19 10.99
N ALA A 413 -3.53 -16.71 10.31
CA ALA A 413 -4.91 -16.83 10.77
C ALA A 413 -5.42 -18.29 10.82
N THR A 414 -4.91 -19.16 9.95
CA THR A 414 -5.27 -20.58 9.92
C THR A 414 -4.29 -21.50 10.65
N GLY A 415 -3.19 -20.96 11.19
CA GLY A 415 -2.10 -21.76 11.77
C GLY A 415 -1.35 -22.63 10.75
N ALA A 416 -1.41 -22.28 9.47
CA ALA A 416 -0.69 -22.99 8.40
C ALA A 416 0.79 -22.59 8.38
N GLN A 417 1.61 -23.36 7.66
CA GLN A 417 3.01 -23.00 7.45
C GLN A 417 3.10 -21.65 6.71
N PRO A 418 3.79 -20.64 7.27
CA PRO A 418 3.91 -19.32 6.64
C PRO A 418 4.58 -19.36 5.27
N LEU A 419 4.03 -18.62 4.29
CA LEU A 419 4.59 -18.45 2.95
C LEU A 419 6.04 -17.95 2.95
N VAL A 420 6.38 -17.08 3.91
CA VAL A 420 7.70 -16.52 4.18
C VAL A 420 7.90 -16.43 5.70
N ASP A 421 9.15 -16.26 6.15
CA ASP A 421 9.45 -16.07 7.57
C ASP A 421 8.67 -14.86 8.15
N PRO A 422 7.77 -15.06 9.12
CA PRO A 422 7.00 -13.96 9.70
C PRO A 422 7.79 -13.11 10.71
N VAL A 423 8.93 -13.58 11.21
CA VAL A 423 9.67 -12.95 12.32
C VAL A 423 10.02 -11.48 12.05
N PRO A 424 10.52 -11.09 10.86
CA PRO A 424 10.86 -9.69 10.58
C PRO A 424 9.67 -8.72 10.63
N TYR A 425 8.43 -9.22 10.48
CA TYR A 425 7.22 -8.40 10.39
C TYR A 425 6.48 -8.28 11.72
N ARG A 426 6.87 -9.05 12.74
CA ARG A 426 6.21 -9.06 14.06
C ARG A 426 6.09 -7.65 14.67
N PRO A 427 4.89 -7.20 15.11
CA PRO A 427 4.69 -5.86 15.66
C PRO A 427 5.49 -5.55 16.93
N GLU A 428 5.90 -6.56 17.69
CA GLU A 428 6.64 -6.46 18.96
C GLU A 428 7.97 -5.72 18.80
N ARG A 429 8.58 -5.76 17.61
CA ARG A 429 9.84 -5.07 17.32
C ARG A 429 9.75 -3.55 17.50
N PHE A 430 8.54 -2.98 17.50
CA PHE A 430 8.31 -1.56 17.73
C PHE A 430 8.31 -1.14 19.22
N SER A 431 8.64 -2.07 20.11
CA SER A 431 8.90 -1.80 21.52
C SER A 431 10.25 -1.11 21.72
N ASP A 432 11.19 -1.31 20.79
CA ASP A 432 12.55 -0.78 20.84
C ASP A 432 12.78 0.38 19.85
N SER A 433 13.98 0.98 19.91
CA SER A 433 14.44 2.02 18.99
C SER A 433 14.68 1.51 17.56
N ALA A 434 14.40 2.37 16.57
CA ALA A 434 14.61 2.11 15.13
C ALA A 434 15.93 2.70 14.57
N TRP A 435 16.79 3.33 15.38
CA TRP A 435 18.10 3.82 14.92
C TRP A 435 18.92 2.68 14.28
N GLY A 436 19.46 2.92 13.08
CA GLY A 436 20.21 1.93 12.30
C GLY A 436 19.36 0.83 11.64
N LYS A 437 18.04 0.81 11.85
CA LYS A 437 17.11 -0.19 11.29
C LYS A 437 16.15 0.39 10.24
N VAL A 438 16.25 1.70 9.98
CA VAL A 438 15.43 2.41 8.99
C VAL A 438 15.86 2.00 7.59
N ALA A 439 14.93 1.40 6.86
CA ALA A 439 15.15 0.98 5.50
C ALA A 439 15.67 2.10 4.57
N ASP A 440 16.45 1.71 3.56
CA ASP A 440 17.20 2.61 2.67
C ASP A 440 16.41 3.26 1.54
N PHE A 441 15.14 2.88 1.37
CA PHE A 441 14.32 3.15 0.19
C PHE A 441 14.24 4.59 -0.32
#